data_AF-A0A350NKU9-F1
#
_entry.id   AF-A0A350NKU9-F1
#
_cell.length_a   1.000
_cell.length_b   1.000
_cell.length_c   1.000
_cell.angle_alpha   90.00
_cell.angle_beta   90.00
_cell.angle_gamma   90.00
#
_symmetry.space_group_name_H-M   'P 1'
#
loop_
_entity.id
_entity.type
_entity.pdbx_description
1 polymer ?
#
loop_
_entity_poly.entity_id
_entity_poly.type
_entity_poly.pdbx_seq_one_letter_code
_entity_poly.pdbx_strand_id
1 'polypeptide(L)'
;MTGSSGSLLIAKDSRKAKLWRLNSLTDQKDTERSKDAERGECAVHVERSERTIPLARRKLYLEPIAVDEALQRFQDALEQGGWFDDHAVETVPSDSADGRVLASAVYAKVSSPHYPASAMDGVAVSATDTTGASDHAPITLALGNQAVIVDTGDPIPAGCNAVVMWEDLININDQNVTITAAVPPWHHVRMVGEDIVKNELLFPALYQLGPADIGALLAAGVLSVTVLQKPLFGLIPTGPELVQPGNVSKPGDIAEYNSAILSAYLRRWGAEARIYPPQPDDPTLIKGCITAALVECDAVCLLAGSSAGRDDYGSTVIGELGQLLVHGVAAKPGKPVILAVASSGKPLIGVPGYPVSAATIADLYLAPIIAAKNGRAPHTSSDKKVAPARFGRRLESSGGVDEFVQVRLGPVNGTLTALPLSRGAGVISSLARADGRVIVPRGQTGIEAGQTVQVELYRELSALGRQILLGGSHDLTLDVINGHLMRRRPPYTLASAPLGSLGGLMALKRGEAL
;
A
#
# COMPACT_ATOMS: atom_id res chain seq x y z
N MET A 1 -9.49 -56.43 -23.78
CA MET A 1 -10.30 -57.48 -23.14
C MET A 1 -10.16 -57.25 -21.64
N THR A 2 -11.12 -56.86 -20.81
CA THR A 2 -12.60 -56.73 -20.77
C THR A 2 -12.84 -55.80 -19.56
N GLY A 3 -13.73 -54.80 -19.47
CA GLY A 3 -15.10 -54.67 -19.96
C GLY A 3 -16.09 -54.88 -18.81
N SER A 4 -16.64 -53.80 -18.22
CA SER A 4 -17.99 -53.70 -17.58
C SER A 4 -18.15 -52.25 -17.06
N SER A 5 -18.83 -51.28 -17.70
CA SER A 5 -20.28 -51.15 -17.99
C SER A 5 -21.21 -51.63 -16.88
N GLY A 6 -21.79 -50.67 -16.16
CA GLY A 6 -22.89 -50.83 -15.20
C GLY A 6 -23.68 -49.54 -15.08
N SER A 7 -24.76 -49.44 -15.85
CA SER A 7 -25.83 -48.45 -15.79
C SER A 7 -26.93 -48.90 -14.81
N LEU A 8 -27.59 -47.96 -14.13
CA LEU A 8 -28.91 -48.05 -13.46
C LEU A 8 -29.05 -46.76 -12.60
N LEU A 9 -30.14 -46.02 -12.44
CA LEU A 9 -31.56 -46.11 -12.81
C LEU A 9 -32.15 -44.70 -12.66
N ILE A 10 -32.93 -44.27 -13.65
CA ILE A 10 -33.76 -43.05 -13.56
C ILE A 10 -35.05 -43.44 -12.84
N ALA A 11 -35.28 -42.90 -11.64
CA ALA A 11 -36.59 -42.91 -11.00
C ALA A 11 -37.35 -41.63 -11.40
N LYS A 12 -38.43 -41.81 -12.15
CA LYS A 12 -39.49 -40.82 -12.33
C LYS A 12 -40.14 -40.56 -10.97
N ASP A 13 -40.23 -39.30 -10.57
CA ASP A 13 -41.45 -38.86 -9.90
C ASP A 13 -41.88 -37.47 -10.37
N SER A 14 -43.16 -37.46 -10.73
CA SER A 14 -43.96 -36.41 -11.31
C SER A 14 -44.64 -35.62 -10.21
N ARG A 15 -44.56 -34.28 -10.22
CA ARG A 15 -45.71 -33.38 -10.00
C ARG A 15 -45.35 -31.88 -10.07
N LYS A 16 -46.14 -31.19 -10.91
CA LYS A 16 -46.51 -29.75 -10.92
C LYS A 16 -45.50 -28.74 -11.48
N ALA A 17 -45.61 -28.54 -12.80
CA ALA A 17 -45.27 -27.31 -13.49
C ALA A 17 -46.28 -26.20 -13.14
N LYS A 18 -45.77 -24.98 -12.89
CA LYS A 18 -46.53 -23.72 -13.00
C LYS A 18 -45.75 -22.81 -13.95
N LEU A 19 -46.18 -22.78 -15.20
CA LEU A 19 -45.82 -21.76 -16.18
C LEU A 19 -46.35 -20.41 -15.69
N TRP A 20 -45.51 -19.37 -15.72
CA TRP A 20 -45.98 -17.99 -15.89
C TRP A 20 -45.35 -17.46 -17.17
N ARG A 21 -46.24 -17.21 -18.16
CA ARG A 21 -45.90 -16.65 -19.47
C ARG A 21 -45.68 -15.14 -19.36
N LEU A 22 -44.65 -14.68 -20.06
CA LEU A 22 -44.42 -13.29 -20.46
C LEU A 22 -45.48 -12.91 -21.51
N ASN A 23 -46.22 -11.82 -21.30
CA ASN A 23 -47.01 -11.19 -22.35
C ASN A 23 -46.50 -9.77 -22.59
N SER A 24 -46.01 -9.56 -23.80
CA SER A 24 -45.81 -8.29 -24.48
C SER A 24 -47.15 -7.64 -24.81
N LEU A 25 -47.27 -6.33 -24.60
CA LEU A 25 -48.32 -5.51 -25.21
C LEU A 25 -47.69 -4.19 -25.70
N THR A 26 -47.76 -4.03 -27.01
CA THR A 26 -47.50 -2.84 -27.83
C THR A 26 -48.70 -1.89 -27.84
N ASP A 27 -48.39 -0.60 -27.98
CA ASP A 27 -49.16 0.49 -28.59
C ASP A 27 -50.67 0.65 -28.31
N GLN A 28 -51.03 1.80 -27.74
CA GLN A 28 -52.16 2.59 -28.24
C GLN A 28 -52.03 4.08 -27.85
N LYS A 29 -52.04 4.93 -28.89
CA LYS A 29 -52.15 6.38 -28.86
C LYS A 29 -53.62 6.82 -28.96
N ASP A 30 -53.86 8.01 -28.43
CA ASP A 30 -54.88 9.02 -28.78
C ASP A 30 -56.28 9.04 -28.16
N THR A 31 -56.70 10.29 -27.90
CA THR A 31 -58.02 10.87 -27.54
C THR A 31 -58.39 10.82 -26.04
N GLU A 32 -58.89 11.88 -25.37
CA GLU A 32 -59.48 13.15 -25.80
C GLU A 32 -59.55 14.19 -24.65
N ARG A 33 -59.96 15.41 -25.01
CA ARG A 33 -59.99 16.68 -24.26
C ARG A 33 -60.92 16.77 -23.04
N SER A 34 -60.49 17.66 -22.13
CA SER A 34 -61.24 18.66 -21.32
C SER A 34 -62.27 18.19 -20.29
N LYS A 35 -62.06 18.61 -19.04
CA LYS A 35 -63.05 19.32 -18.22
C LYS A 35 -62.37 19.95 -17.01
N ASP A 36 -62.30 21.28 -17.01
CA ASP A 36 -62.13 22.10 -15.82
C ASP A 36 -63.38 21.98 -14.93
N ALA A 37 -63.17 21.88 -13.61
CA ALA A 37 -63.71 22.82 -12.61
C ALA A 37 -63.81 22.18 -11.20
N GLU A 38 -63.16 22.86 -10.26
CA GLU A 38 -63.47 23.00 -8.84
C GLU A 38 -63.20 21.83 -7.87
N ARG A 39 -62.13 21.98 -7.06
CA ARG A 39 -62.22 22.33 -5.62
C ARG A 39 -60.86 22.26 -4.91
N GLY A 40 -60.56 23.29 -4.11
CA GLY A 40 -59.85 23.12 -2.84
C GLY A 40 -58.40 23.57 -2.80
N GLU A 41 -58.19 24.78 -2.29
CA GLU A 41 -56.91 25.36 -1.88
C GLU A 41 -56.10 24.44 -0.95
N CYS A 42 -54.83 24.22 -1.29
CA CYS A 42 -53.76 24.02 -0.31
C CYS A 42 -52.42 24.38 -0.98
N ALA A 43 -52.12 25.68 -1.05
CA ALA A 43 -50.87 26.19 -1.58
C ALA A 43 -49.77 26.07 -0.50
N VAL A 44 -48.95 25.02 -0.59
CA VAL A 44 -47.63 25.00 0.06
C VAL A 44 -46.66 25.66 -0.90
N HIS A 45 -46.29 26.92 -0.61
CA HIS A 45 -45.24 27.62 -1.32
C HIS A 45 -43.89 26.90 -1.13
N VAL A 46 -43.45 26.18 -2.17
CA VAL A 46 -42.05 25.79 -2.33
C VAL A 46 -41.42 26.82 -3.25
N GLU A 47 -40.78 27.83 -2.68
CA GLU A 47 -39.90 28.74 -3.43
C GLU A 47 -38.67 27.96 -3.90
N ARG A 48 -38.71 27.45 -5.13
CA ARG A 48 -37.49 27.11 -5.87
C ARG A 48 -36.86 28.40 -6.34
N SER A 49 -35.82 28.85 -5.64
CA SER A 49 -34.97 29.94 -6.14
C SER A 49 -34.18 29.44 -7.36
N GLU A 50 -34.66 29.74 -8.56
CA GLU A 50 -33.90 29.61 -9.80
C GLU A 50 -32.85 30.74 -9.85
N ARG A 51 -31.73 30.57 -9.14
CA ARG A 51 -30.53 31.40 -9.37
C ARG A 51 -29.82 30.88 -10.62
N THR A 52 -30.25 31.35 -11.79
CA THR A 52 -29.61 31.06 -13.06
C THR A 52 -28.35 31.89 -13.22
N ILE A 53 -27.20 31.37 -12.79
CA ILE A 53 -25.90 32.00 -13.06
C ILE A 53 -25.60 31.93 -14.57
N PRO A 54 -25.23 33.05 -15.25
CA PRO A 54 -24.91 33.07 -16.67
C PRO A 54 -23.74 32.14 -17.04
N LEU A 55 -23.89 31.38 -18.14
CA LEU A 55 -22.89 30.47 -18.72
C LEU A 55 -21.49 31.11 -18.92
N ALA A 56 -21.43 32.43 -19.08
CA ALA A 56 -20.22 33.20 -19.36
C ALA A 56 -19.28 33.40 -18.16
N ARG A 57 -19.70 33.15 -16.91
CA ARG A 57 -18.83 33.26 -15.71
C ARG A 57 -18.11 31.97 -15.34
N ARG A 58 -18.26 30.91 -16.14
CA ARG A 58 -17.56 29.65 -15.91
C ARG A 58 -16.09 29.83 -16.28
N LYS A 59 -15.19 29.87 -15.28
CA LYS A 59 -13.76 29.56 -15.50
C LYS A 59 -13.66 28.06 -15.85
N LEU A 60 -14.02 27.72 -17.09
CA LEU A 60 -14.12 26.35 -17.61
C LEU A 60 -12.76 25.75 -17.99
N TYR A 61 -11.70 26.56 -18.00
CA TYR A 61 -10.42 26.19 -18.56
C TYR A 61 -9.39 26.00 -17.44
N LEU A 62 -9.32 24.75 -16.97
CA LEU A 62 -8.09 24.22 -16.37
C LEU A 62 -7.12 24.06 -17.53
N GLU A 63 -6.07 24.90 -17.62
CA GLU A 63 -4.90 24.58 -18.45
C GLU A 63 -4.10 23.52 -17.67
N PRO A 64 -4.26 22.23 -17.99
CA PRO A 64 -3.78 21.18 -17.11
C PRO A 64 -2.27 21.06 -17.26
N ILE A 65 -1.56 21.34 -16.18
CA ILE A 65 -0.12 21.14 -16.05
C ILE A 65 0.22 19.64 -16.07
N ALA A 66 1.43 19.29 -16.51
CA ALA A 66 1.90 17.91 -16.48
C ALA A 66 1.98 17.36 -15.04
N VAL A 67 1.82 16.04 -14.87
CA VAL A 67 1.72 15.42 -13.55
C VAL A 67 2.98 15.62 -12.71
N ASP A 68 4.14 15.45 -13.34
CA ASP A 68 5.48 15.64 -12.78
C ASP A 68 5.75 17.11 -12.43
N GLU A 69 5.42 18.02 -13.33
CA GLU A 69 5.59 19.46 -13.10
C GLU A 69 4.71 19.96 -11.93
N ALA A 70 3.48 19.43 -11.81
CA ALA A 70 2.60 19.71 -10.68
C ALA A 70 3.17 19.21 -9.35
N LEU A 71 3.78 18.02 -9.34
CA LEU A 71 4.39 17.45 -8.14
C LEU A 71 5.61 18.29 -7.72
N GLN A 72 6.48 18.65 -8.67
CA GLN A 72 7.65 19.47 -8.39
C GLN A 72 7.26 20.81 -7.78
N ARG A 73 6.32 21.54 -8.41
CA ARG A 73 5.82 22.82 -7.87
C ARG A 73 5.26 22.68 -6.46
N PHE A 74 4.59 21.56 -6.17
CA PHE A 74 4.02 21.32 -4.85
C PHE A 74 5.11 21.02 -3.81
N GLN A 75 6.10 20.20 -4.15
CA GLN A 75 7.24 19.92 -3.28
C GLN A 75 8.07 21.17 -3.00
N ASP A 76 8.40 21.96 -4.02
CA ASP A 76 9.16 23.21 -3.87
C ASP A 76 8.46 24.17 -2.90
N ALA A 77 7.14 24.30 -3.00
CA ALA A 77 6.36 25.16 -2.11
C ALA A 77 6.29 24.62 -0.66
N LEU A 78 6.20 23.30 -0.48
CA LEU A 78 6.24 22.67 0.84
C LEU A 78 7.61 22.79 1.50
N GLU A 79 8.68 22.70 0.73
CA GLU A 79 10.06 22.92 1.18
C GLU A 79 10.27 24.37 1.61
N GLN A 80 9.83 25.34 0.80
CA GLN A 80 9.85 26.76 1.17
C GLN A 80 9.00 27.06 2.42
N GLY A 81 7.91 26.32 2.61
CA GLY A 81 7.07 26.39 3.80
C GLY A 81 7.64 25.70 5.03
N GLY A 82 8.81 25.05 4.93
CA GLY A 82 9.45 24.29 6.02
C GLY A 82 8.70 23.02 6.42
N TRP A 83 7.71 22.58 5.62
CA TRP A 83 6.87 21.44 5.99
C TRP A 83 7.66 20.15 6.07
N PHE A 84 8.69 19.95 5.26
CA PHE A 84 9.50 18.74 5.34
C PHE A 84 10.35 18.70 6.61
N ASP A 85 10.85 19.84 7.08
CA ASP A 85 11.75 19.93 8.25
C ASP A 85 11.02 19.94 9.60
N ASP A 86 9.73 20.29 9.62
CA ASP A 86 8.92 20.39 10.86
C ASP A 86 8.50 19.02 11.42
N HIS A 87 9.44 18.27 11.99
CA HIS A 87 9.13 16.95 12.53
C HIS A 87 8.73 16.98 14.01
N ALA A 88 7.49 16.58 14.29
CA ALA A 88 7.14 16.12 15.63
C ALA A 88 7.81 14.76 15.90
N VAL A 89 8.24 14.54 17.14
CA VAL A 89 8.96 13.33 17.56
C VAL A 89 8.28 12.67 18.73
N GLU A 90 8.42 11.35 18.83
CA GLU A 90 7.96 10.58 19.97
C GLU A 90 8.99 9.51 20.35
N THR A 91 8.97 9.07 21.60
CA THR A 91 9.83 7.97 22.06
C THR A 91 8.99 6.70 22.15
N VAL A 92 9.46 5.65 21.48
CA VAL A 92 8.80 4.33 21.48
C VAL A 92 9.75 3.26 22.01
N PRO A 93 9.23 2.17 22.60
CA PRO A 93 10.02 0.98 22.89
C PRO A 93 10.69 0.43 21.63
N SER A 94 11.94 -0.05 21.73
CA SER A 94 12.67 -0.54 20.54
C SER A 94 11.99 -1.75 19.88
N ASP A 95 11.33 -2.61 20.66
CA ASP A 95 10.58 -3.77 20.15
C ASP A 95 9.34 -3.40 19.31
N SER A 96 8.89 -2.15 19.42
CA SER A 96 7.73 -1.59 18.74
C SER A 96 8.13 -0.57 17.66
N ALA A 97 9.43 -0.47 17.36
CA ALA A 97 10.00 0.53 16.47
C ALA A 97 10.15 0.06 15.02
N ASP A 98 9.75 -1.17 14.68
CA ASP A 98 9.82 -1.70 13.31
C ASP A 98 9.05 -0.80 12.33
N GLY A 99 9.69 -0.46 11.21
CA GLY A 99 9.19 0.44 10.19
C GLY A 99 9.15 1.93 10.58
N ARG A 100 9.50 2.30 11.82
CA ARG A 100 9.61 3.70 12.26
C ARG A 100 10.90 4.34 11.75
N VAL A 101 10.90 5.67 11.66
CA VAL A 101 12.05 6.46 11.20
C VAL A 101 12.67 7.17 12.40
N LEU A 102 13.98 7.03 12.59
CA LEU A 102 14.70 7.65 13.70
C LEU A 102 14.71 9.17 13.56
N ALA A 103 14.43 9.87 14.66
CA ALA A 103 14.54 11.33 14.72
C ALA A 103 15.98 11.79 14.94
N SER A 104 16.81 10.95 15.55
CA SER A 104 18.20 11.24 15.88
C SER A 104 19.05 9.97 15.76
N ALA A 105 20.37 10.17 15.66
CA ALA A 105 21.33 9.07 15.64
C ALA A 105 21.26 8.25 16.93
N VAL A 106 21.38 6.93 16.80
CA VAL A 106 21.35 5.98 17.91
C VAL A 106 22.73 5.37 18.11
N TYR A 107 23.21 5.42 19.35
CA TYR A 107 24.51 4.89 19.75
C TYR A 107 24.33 3.72 20.71
N ALA A 108 25.22 2.74 20.62
CA ALA A 108 25.21 1.58 21.49
C ALA A 108 25.49 1.95 22.96
N LYS A 109 24.68 1.44 23.90
CA LYS A 109 24.85 1.69 25.34
C LYS A 109 25.76 0.65 26.01
N VAL A 110 25.76 -0.57 25.47
CA VAL A 110 26.63 -1.68 25.90
C VAL A 110 27.26 -2.33 24.68
N SER A 111 28.39 -2.99 24.90
CA SER A 111 28.98 -3.84 23.86
C SER A 111 28.22 -5.15 23.74
N SER A 112 28.20 -5.74 22.54
CA SER A 112 27.69 -7.09 22.28
C SER A 112 28.84 -7.95 21.73
N PRO A 113 29.26 -9.03 22.41
CA PRO A 113 28.97 -9.33 23.82
C PRO A 113 29.60 -8.28 24.77
N HIS A 114 29.13 -8.21 26.02
CA HIS A 114 29.63 -7.26 27.03
C HIS A 114 30.71 -7.86 27.95
N TYR A 115 31.05 -9.13 27.76
CA TYR A 115 32.13 -9.87 28.40
C TYR A 115 32.77 -10.82 27.38
N PRO A 116 34.01 -11.30 27.59
CA PRO A 116 34.58 -12.38 26.80
C PRO A 116 33.77 -13.65 27.03
N ALA A 117 33.16 -14.18 25.98
CA ALA A 117 32.24 -15.32 26.07
C ALA A 117 32.81 -16.52 25.32
N SER A 118 32.45 -17.74 25.75
CA SER A 118 32.79 -18.93 24.98
C SER A 118 32.07 -18.93 23.64
N ALA A 119 32.79 -19.21 22.55
CA ALA A 119 32.19 -19.38 21.23
C ALA A 119 31.62 -20.80 21.03
N MET A 120 32.13 -21.79 21.79
CA MET A 120 31.86 -23.22 21.62
C MET A 120 31.58 -23.87 22.97
N ASP A 121 30.84 -24.98 22.99
CA ASP A 121 30.76 -25.85 24.15
C ASP A 121 32.10 -26.58 24.32
N GLY A 122 32.63 -26.66 25.56
CA GLY A 122 33.94 -27.28 25.79
C GLY A 122 34.56 -26.97 27.15
N VAL A 123 35.87 -26.78 27.16
CA VAL A 123 36.63 -26.39 28.37
C VAL A 123 37.42 -25.12 28.15
N ALA A 124 37.22 -24.14 29.02
CA ALA A 124 38.04 -22.96 29.13
C ALA A 124 39.36 -23.30 29.83
N VAL A 125 40.47 -22.84 29.25
CA VAL A 125 41.83 -23.12 29.70
C VAL A 125 42.69 -21.86 29.63
N SER A 126 43.81 -21.85 30.35
CA SER A 126 44.92 -20.95 30.01
C SER A 126 45.64 -21.50 28.78
N ALA A 127 45.77 -20.71 27.71
CA ALA A 127 46.48 -21.13 26.50
C ALA A 127 47.92 -21.62 26.79
N THR A 128 48.57 -21.05 27.81
CA THR A 128 49.92 -21.48 28.23
C THR A 128 49.96 -22.94 28.68
N ASP A 129 48.89 -23.42 29.31
CA ASP A 129 48.81 -24.77 29.86
C ASP A 129 48.61 -25.82 28.76
N THR A 130 48.28 -25.36 27.54
CA THR A 130 48.16 -26.22 26.35
C THR A 130 49.47 -26.32 25.56
N THR A 131 50.49 -25.55 25.92
CA THR A 131 51.75 -25.48 25.17
C THR A 131 52.42 -26.84 25.08
N GLY A 132 52.69 -27.29 23.86
CA GLY A 132 53.35 -28.58 23.60
C GLY A 132 52.39 -29.76 23.42
N ALA A 133 51.08 -29.56 23.59
CA ALA A 133 50.09 -30.58 23.26
C ALA A 133 50.16 -30.93 21.76
N SER A 134 50.29 -32.23 21.47
CA SER A 134 50.25 -32.82 20.13
C SER A 134 49.67 -34.23 20.20
N ASP A 135 49.30 -34.83 19.06
CA ASP A 135 48.83 -36.23 19.00
C ASP A 135 49.83 -37.22 19.63
N HIS A 136 51.12 -36.92 19.56
CA HIS A 136 52.20 -37.74 20.11
C HIS A 136 52.59 -37.37 21.55
N ALA A 137 52.14 -36.22 22.04
CA ALA A 137 52.37 -35.73 23.39
C ALA A 137 51.09 -35.03 23.91
N PRO A 138 50.02 -35.78 24.21
CA PRO A 138 48.79 -35.21 24.71
C PRO A 138 48.98 -34.65 26.13
N ILE A 139 48.25 -33.59 26.46
CA ILE A 139 48.28 -32.97 27.79
C ILE A 139 46.97 -33.25 28.50
N THR A 140 47.05 -33.81 29.70
CA THR A 140 45.90 -33.98 30.60
C THR A 140 45.80 -32.79 31.54
N LEU A 141 44.64 -32.13 31.55
CA LEU A 141 44.32 -30.97 32.37
C LEU A 141 43.32 -31.36 33.45
N ALA A 142 43.57 -30.89 34.68
CA ALA A 142 42.67 -31.11 35.81
C ALA A 142 41.42 -30.20 35.72
N LEU A 143 40.23 -30.81 35.71
CA LEU A 143 38.95 -30.11 35.75
C LEU A 143 38.77 -29.36 37.08
N GLY A 144 38.24 -28.14 37.02
CA GLY A 144 38.05 -27.24 38.16
C GLY A 144 39.31 -26.53 38.62
N ASN A 145 40.48 -26.80 37.99
CA ASN A 145 41.74 -26.11 38.28
C ASN A 145 42.38 -25.55 37.00
N GLN A 146 42.75 -26.43 36.06
CA GLN A 146 43.42 -26.05 34.80
C GLN A 146 42.46 -25.96 33.61
N ALA A 147 41.31 -26.64 33.71
CA ALA A 147 40.25 -26.63 32.73
C ALA A 147 38.90 -26.43 33.44
N VAL A 148 38.04 -25.58 32.91
CA VAL A 148 36.70 -25.33 33.46
C VAL A 148 35.68 -25.54 32.35
N ILE A 149 34.66 -26.37 32.59
CA ILE A 149 33.60 -26.61 31.60
C ILE A 149 32.85 -25.30 31.36
N VAL A 150 32.64 -24.97 30.09
CA VAL A 150 31.88 -23.80 29.63
C VAL A 150 31.00 -24.21 28.45
N ASP A 151 29.78 -23.68 28.42
CA ASP A 151 28.88 -23.78 27.27
C ASP A 151 29.00 -22.51 26.40
N THR A 152 28.54 -22.56 25.16
CA THR A 152 28.51 -21.40 24.26
C THR A 152 27.74 -20.25 24.90
N GLY A 153 28.40 -19.09 24.97
CA GLY A 153 27.88 -17.88 25.61
C GLY A 153 28.27 -17.72 27.08
N ASP A 154 28.83 -18.74 27.73
CA ASP A 154 29.30 -18.60 29.11
C ASP A 154 30.46 -17.59 29.22
N PRO A 155 30.55 -16.82 30.31
CA PRO A 155 31.70 -15.98 30.57
C PRO A 155 32.98 -16.81 30.69
N ILE A 156 34.08 -16.35 30.09
CA ILE A 156 35.38 -17.00 30.27
C ILE A 156 35.82 -16.89 31.74
N PRO A 157 36.11 -18.01 32.44
CA PRO A 157 36.53 -18.01 33.83
C PRO A 157 37.84 -17.27 34.07
N ALA A 158 38.02 -16.73 35.27
CA ALA A 158 39.25 -16.04 35.65
C ALA A 158 40.47 -16.97 35.49
N GLY A 159 41.54 -16.45 34.88
CA GLY A 159 42.76 -17.22 34.58
C GLY A 159 42.71 -18.01 33.28
N CYS A 160 41.55 -18.13 32.63
CA CYS A 160 41.42 -18.73 31.29
C CYS A 160 41.44 -17.65 30.21
N ASN A 161 41.91 -18.00 29.01
CA ASN A 161 41.91 -17.12 27.85
C ASN A 161 41.72 -17.84 26.51
N ALA A 162 41.40 -19.15 26.51
CA ALA A 162 41.09 -19.92 25.32
C ALA A 162 40.06 -21.01 25.67
N VAL A 163 39.33 -21.50 24.67
CA VAL A 163 38.39 -22.61 24.81
C VAL A 163 38.75 -23.72 23.83
N VAL A 164 38.87 -24.95 24.32
CA VAL A 164 38.99 -26.15 23.49
C VAL A 164 37.60 -26.76 23.36
N MET A 165 37.11 -26.93 22.13
CA MET A 165 35.75 -27.44 21.89
C MET A 165 35.61 -28.89 22.37
N TRP A 166 34.41 -29.27 22.77
CA TRP A 166 34.14 -30.58 23.35
C TRP A 166 34.59 -31.74 22.46
N GLU A 167 34.45 -31.59 21.15
CA GLU A 167 34.84 -32.57 20.13
C GLU A 167 36.34 -32.85 20.06
N ASP A 168 37.17 -31.90 20.51
CA ASP A 168 38.64 -32.03 20.52
C ASP A 168 39.17 -32.63 21.83
N LEU A 169 38.29 -32.93 22.79
CA LEU A 169 38.65 -33.52 24.06
C LEU A 169 38.63 -35.05 24.00
N ILE A 170 39.66 -35.66 24.59
CA ILE A 170 39.75 -37.12 24.75
C ILE A 170 39.96 -37.49 26.21
N ASN A 171 39.74 -38.78 26.53
CA ASN A 171 39.93 -39.34 27.89
C ASN A 171 39.22 -38.53 28.99
N ILE A 172 37.98 -38.10 28.72
CA ILE A 172 37.15 -37.26 29.60
C ILE A 172 36.65 -38.11 30.78
N ASN A 173 36.85 -37.62 32.01
CA ASN A 173 36.24 -38.15 33.23
C ASN A 173 35.97 -37.02 34.24
N ASP A 174 35.43 -37.34 35.40
CA ASP A 174 35.03 -36.36 36.43
C ASP A 174 36.17 -35.47 36.97
N GLN A 175 37.43 -35.87 36.77
CA GLN A 175 38.60 -35.16 37.30
C GLN A 175 39.44 -34.50 36.22
N ASN A 176 39.47 -35.04 35.00
CA ASN A 176 40.44 -34.67 33.99
C ASN A 176 39.87 -34.71 32.57
N VAL A 177 40.43 -33.86 31.71
CA VAL A 177 40.26 -33.87 30.26
C VAL A 177 41.63 -33.90 29.60
N THR A 178 41.73 -34.50 28.41
CA THR A 178 42.99 -34.55 27.66
C THR A 178 42.83 -33.86 26.32
N ILE A 179 43.82 -33.05 25.96
CA ILE A 179 43.90 -32.34 24.69
C ILE A 179 45.08 -32.86 23.85
N THR A 180 44.91 -32.90 22.54
CA THR A 180 45.95 -33.33 21.58
C THR A 180 46.48 -32.19 20.72
N ALA A 181 46.02 -30.96 20.92
CA ALA A 181 46.51 -29.79 20.21
C ALA A 181 46.61 -28.58 21.15
N ALA A 182 47.68 -27.81 21.02
CA ALA A 182 47.81 -26.51 21.69
C ALA A 182 46.88 -25.49 21.04
N VAL A 183 46.26 -24.63 21.84
CA VAL A 183 45.40 -23.54 21.34
C VAL A 183 46.02 -22.18 21.64
N PRO A 184 45.96 -21.22 20.69
CA PRO A 184 46.47 -19.88 20.94
C PRO A 184 45.56 -19.10 21.92
N PRO A 185 46.07 -18.02 22.54
CA PRO A 185 45.22 -17.09 23.28
C PRO A 185 44.05 -16.59 22.43
N TRP A 186 42.89 -16.46 23.06
CA TRP A 186 41.61 -16.04 22.48
C TRP A 186 40.99 -17.02 21.47
N HIS A 187 41.51 -18.26 21.38
CA HIS A 187 40.90 -19.30 20.57
C HIS A 187 39.50 -19.65 21.07
N HIS A 188 38.53 -19.64 20.16
CA HIS A 188 37.10 -19.85 20.46
C HIS A 188 36.56 -18.97 21.61
N VAL A 189 37.13 -17.77 21.78
CA VAL A 189 36.60 -16.75 22.69
C VAL A 189 36.03 -15.61 21.87
N ARG A 190 34.75 -15.30 22.10
CA ARG A 190 34.12 -14.11 21.55
C ARG A 190 34.52 -12.89 22.37
N MET A 191 35.16 -11.93 21.73
CA MET A 191 35.71 -10.75 22.42
C MET A 191 34.62 -9.74 22.75
N VAL A 192 34.85 -8.92 23.79
CA VAL A 192 33.94 -7.82 24.14
C VAL A 192 33.77 -6.90 22.94
N GLY A 193 32.53 -6.69 22.51
CA GLY A 193 32.20 -5.85 21.38
C GLY A 193 32.66 -6.36 20.02
N GLU A 194 32.86 -7.68 19.87
CA GLU A 194 33.09 -8.33 18.58
C GLU A 194 32.02 -7.99 17.54
N ASP A 195 30.76 -7.83 17.98
CA ASP A 195 29.62 -7.48 17.14
C ASP A 195 29.30 -5.98 17.22
N ILE A 196 29.08 -5.47 18.43
CA ILE A 196 28.75 -4.04 18.66
C ILE A 196 29.66 -3.47 19.74
N VAL A 197 30.31 -2.35 19.48
CA VAL A 197 31.13 -1.66 20.49
C VAL A 197 30.30 -0.59 21.20
N LYS A 198 30.41 -0.49 22.52
CA LYS A 198 29.81 0.61 23.29
C LYS A 198 30.20 1.98 22.70
N ASN A 199 29.21 2.87 22.56
CA ASN A 199 29.29 4.20 21.95
C ASN A 199 29.50 4.21 20.42
N GLU A 200 29.49 3.07 19.76
CA GLU A 200 29.43 3.01 18.29
C GLU A 200 28.10 3.58 17.79
N LEU A 201 28.14 4.27 16.65
CA LEU A 201 26.95 4.71 15.94
C LEU A 201 26.29 3.50 15.29
N LEU A 202 25.13 3.08 15.79
CA LEU A 202 24.37 1.98 15.19
C LEU A 202 23.65 2.45 13.94
N PHE A 203 22.90 3.55 14.07
CA PHE A 203 22.04 4.06 13.01
C PHE A 203 22.07 5.59 12.98
N PRO A 204 22.19 6.22 11.79
CA PRO A 204 22.10 7.66 11.65
C PRO A 204 20.65 8.16 11.86
N ALA A 205 20.48 9.48 12.01
CA ALA A 205 19.16 10.09 11.96
C ALA A 205 18.47 9.83 10.61
N LEU A 206 17.14 9.83 10.59
CA LEU A 206 16.30 9.55 9.41
C LEU A 206 16.45 8.14 8.84
N TYR A 207 17.12 7.23 9.55
CA TYR A 207 17.17 5.81 9.21
C TYR A 207 15.82 5.15 9.55
N GLN A 208 15.29 4.37 8.60
CA GLN A 208 14.10 3.55 8.81
C GLN A 208 14.50 2.19 9.38
N LEU A 209 14.02 1.89 10.59
CA LEU A 209 14.27 0.61 11.26
C LEU A 209 13.52 -0.52 10.56
N GLY A 210 14.20 -1.65 10.38
CA GLY A 210 13.65 -2.93 9.97
C GLY A 210 13.81 -4.02 11.04
N PRO A 211 13.40 -5.27 10.75
CA PRO A 211 13.33 -6.33 11.76
C PRO A 211 14.68 -6.67 12.42
N ALA A 212 15.77 -6.71 11.65
CA ALA A 212 17.10 -7.00 12.19
C ALA A 212 17.62 -5.87 13.09
N ASP A 213 17.25 -4.63 12.77
CA ASP A 213 17.66 -3.44 13.51
C ASP A 213 17.08 -3.44 14.93
N ILE A 214 15.88 -4.01 15.11
CA ILE A 214 15.30 -4.22 16.43
C ILE A 214 16.19 -5.12 17.29
N GLY A 215 16.71 -6.20 16.72
CA GLY A 215 17.66 -7.08 17.39
C GLY A 215 18.95 -6.35 17.78
N ALA A 216 19.50 -5.55 16.87
CA ALA A 216 20.71 -4.76 17.10
C ALA A 216 20.51 -3.72 18.22
N LEU A 217 19.39 -2.99 18.23
CA LEU A 217 19.04 -2.05 19.29
C LEU A 217 19.01 -2.73 20.66
N LEU A 218 18.34 -3.88 20.76
CA LEU A 218 18.22 -4.63 22.01
C LEU A 218 19.57 -5.19 22.47
N ALA A 219 20.35 -5.78 21.56
CA ALA A 219 21.70 -6.28 21.84
C ALA A 219 22.64 -5.18 22.33
N ALA A 220 22.50 -3.97 21.78
CA ALA A 220 23.25 -2.79 22.19
C ALA A 220 22.70 -2.09 23.46
N GLY A 221 21.67 -2.66 24.11
CA GLY A 221 21.05 -2.13 25.33
C GLY A 221 20.18 -0.88 25.11
N VAL A 222 19.80 -0.60 23.87
CA VAL A 222 18.89 0.50 23.50
C VAL A 222 17.46 -0.02 23.56
N LEU A 223 16.79 0.19 24.70
CA LEU A 223 15.42 -0.28 24.95
C LEU A 223 14.31 0.66 24.46
N SER A 224 14.67 1.91 24.12
CA SER A 224 13.76 2.87 23.50
C SER A 224 14.52 3.78 22.55
N VAL A 225 13.82 4.26 21.53
CA VAL A 225 14.36 5.15 20.50
C VAL A 225 13.40 6.31 20.26
N THR A 226 13.97 7.47 19.92
CA THR A 226 13.19 8.64 19.49
C THR A 226 13.01 8.57 17.98
N VAL A 227 11.75 8.56 17.55
CA VAL A 227 11.34 8.41 16.16
C VAL A 227 10.51 9.60 15.73
N LEU A 228 10.44 9.84 14.42
CA LEU A 228 9.49 10.79 13.85
C LEU A 228 8.07 10.30 14.12
N GLN A 229 7.20 11.21 14.58
CA GLN A 229 5.76 10.95 14.62
C GLN A 229 5.23 10.80 13.20
N LYS A 230 4.22 9.93 13.05
CA LYS A 230 3.56 9.76 11.76
C LYS A 230 2.75 11.04 11.46
N PRO A 231 2.88 11.64 10.26
CA PRO A 231 2.12 12.83 9.93
C PRO A 231 0.61 12.52 9.91
N LEU A 232 -0.18 13.38 10.54
CA LEU A 232 -1.63 13.24 10.64
C LEU A 232 -2.34 14.02 9.53
N PHE A 233 -3.14 13.34 8.72
CA PHE A 233 -3.93 13.95 7.65
C PHE A 233 -5.40 14.10 8.05
N GLY A 234 -5.93 15.31 7.98
CA GLY A 234 -7.36 15.57 8.10
C GLY A 234 -8.09 15.27 6.79
N LEU A 235 -9.02 14.33 6.79
CA LEU A 235 -9.84 13.97 5.63
C LEU A 235 -11.25 14.55 5.81
N ILE A 236 -11.65 15.47 4.93
CA ILE A 236 -12.92 16.18 5.01
C ILE A 236 -13.76 15.82 3.77
N PRO A 237 -14.71 14.88 3.87
CA PRO A 237 -15.65 14.63 2.79
C PRO A 237 -16.59 15.82 2.59
N THR A 238 -16.94 16.13 1.34
CA THR A 238 -17.97 17.12 1.01
C THR A 238 -19.01 16.56 0.08
N GLY A 239 -20.26 16.93 0.30
CA GLY A 239 -21.38 16.55 -0.55
C GLY A 239 -22.60 16.22 0.31
N PRO A 240 -23.75 16.89 0.10
CA PRO A 240 -24.97 16.62 0.87
C PRO A 240 -25.55 15.22 0.62
N GLU A 241 -25.13 14.55 -0.44
CA GLU A 241 -25.50 13.17 -0.79
C GLU A 241 -24.74 12.10 0.02
N LEU A 242 -23.63 12.48 0.68
CA LEU A 242 -22.76 11.53 1.35
C LEU A 242 -23.36 11.08 2.69
N VAL A 243 -23.54 9.77 2.83
CA VAL A 243 -24.00 9.13 4.06
C VAL A 243 -22.98 8.11 4.56
N GLN A 244 -23.01 7.80 5.85
CA GLN A 244 -22.17 6.75 6.41
C GLN A 244 -22.48 5.39 5.75
N PRO A 245 -21.47 4.56 5.45
CA PRO A 245 -21.69 3.19 4.97
C PRO A 245 -22.65 2.41 5.88
N GLY A 246 -23.64 1.75 5.28
CA GLY A 246 -24.71 1.06 6.01
C GLY A 246 -26.01 1.86 6.15
N ASN A 247 -25.97 3.18 5.95
CA ASN A 247 -27.14 4.07 6.06
C ASN A 247 -27.68 4.53 4.69
N VAL A 248 -27.32 3.85 3.59
CA VAL A 248 -27.85 4.14 2.25
C VAL A 248 -29.33 3.73 2.21
N SER A 249 -30.22 4.73 2.18
CA SER A 249 -31.64 4.52 2.45
C SER A 249 -32.55 4.95 1.30
N LYS A 250 -32.18 6.02 0.58
CA LYS A 250 -32.98 6.59 -0.51
C LYS A 250 -32.15 6.80 -1.78
N PRO A 251 -32.80 6.85 -2.97
CA PRO A 251 -32.14 7.30 -4.18
C PRO A 251 -31.50 8.67 -3.99
N GLY A 252 -30.23 8.79 -4.39
CA GLY A 252 -29.43 9.98 -4.16
C GLY A 252 -28.46 9.84 -2.99
N ASP A 253 -28.68 8.92 -2.04
CA ASP A 253 -27.67 8.64 -1.01
C ASP A 253 -26.45 7.94 -1.63
N ILE A 254 -25.25 8.41 -1.31
CA ILE A 254 -23.98 7.80 -1.70
C ILE A 254 -23.22 7.44 -0.42
N ALA A 255 -22.84 6.17 -0.27
CA ALA A 255 -21.97 5.77 0.84
C ALA A 255 -20.61 6.46 0.70
N GLU A 256 -20.15 7.14 1.76
CA GLU A 256 -18.82 7.72 1.79
C GLU A 256 -17.78 6.62 2.00
N TYR A 257 -16.90 6.42 1.01
CA TYR A 257 -15.85 5.40 1.04
C TYR A 257 -14.45 5.95 0.68
N ASN A 258 -14.35 7.19 0.19
CA ASN A 258 -13.06 7.74 -0.25
C ASN A 258 -12.17 8.01 0.96
N SER A 259 -12.74 8.47 2.08
CA SER A 259 -11.97 8.66 3.32
C SER A 259 -11.35 7.34 3.81
N ALA A 260 -12.08 6.23 3.69
CA ALA A 260 -11.59 4.90 4.06
C ALA A 260 -10.46 4.42 3.12
N ILE A 261 -10.60 4.65 1.81
CA ILE A 261 -9.57 4.34 0.81
C ILE A 261 -8.29 5.12 1.11
N LEU A 262 -8.39 6.45 1.27
CA LEU A 262 -7.23 7.30 1.54
C LEU A 262 -6.59 6.99 2.89
N SER A 263 -7.38 6.80 3.95
CA SER A 263 -6.87 6.41 5.26
C SER A 263 -6.05 5.12 5.20
N ALA A 264 -6.46 4.14 4.38
CA ALA A 264 -5.71 2.90 4.17
C ALA A 264 -4.40 3.13 3.41
N TYR A 265 -4.38 3.99 2.39
CA TYR A 265 -3.15 4.37 1.68
C TYR A 265 -2.18 5.12 2.59
N LEU A 266 -2.65 6.13 3.32
CA LEU A 266 -1.86 6.92 4.28
C LEU A 266 -1.16 6.02 5.30
N ARG A 267 -1.89 5.07 5.91
CA ARG A 267 -1.34 4.09 6.86
C ARG A 267 -0.22 3.24 6.24
N ARG A 268 -0.35 2.84 4.97
CA ARG A 268 0.70 2.07 4.27
C ARG A 268 1.95 2.90 4.00
N TRP A 269 1.81 4.22 3.82
CA TRP A 269 2.93 5.13 3.59
C TRP A 269 3.54 5.70 4.88
N GLY A 270 3.05 5.27 6.05
CA GLY A 270 3.57 5.71 7.34
C GLY A 270 2.95 7.02 7.86
N ALA A 271 1.74 7.36 7.41
CA ALA A 271 0.94 8.48 7.89
C ALA A 271 -0.33 8.00 8.62
N GLU A 272 -0.99 8.90 9.35
CA GLU A 272 -2.28 8.65 9.99
C GLU A 272 -3.37 9.54 9.42
N ALA A 273 -4.63 9.21 9.70
CA ALA A 273 -5.77 9.97 9.17
C ALA A 273 -6.81 10.23 10.25
N ARG A 274 -7.27 11.48 10.34
CA ARG A 274 -8.44 11.90 11.09
C ARG A 274 -9.57 12.20 10.11
N ILE A 275 -10.67 11.46 10.22
CA ILE A 275 -11.83 11.62 9.33
C ILE A 275 -12.84 12.56 9.99
N TYR A 276 -13.16 13.66 9.31
CA TYR A 276 -14.18 14.61 9.75
C TYR A 276 -15.56 14.20 9.22
N PRO A 277 -16.65 14.63 9.89
CA PRO A 277 -18.00 14.44 9.35
C PRO A 277 -18.13 15.08 7.96
N PRO A 278 -18.91 14.49 7.03
CA PRO A 278 -19.19 15.10 5.74
C PRO A 278 -19.73 16.51 5.90
N GLN A 279 -19.14 17.47 5.19
CA GLN A 279 -19.58 18.85 5.17
C GLN A 279 -20.59 19.05 4.03
N PRO A 280 -21.67 19.82 4.25
CA PRO A 280 -22.54 20.24 3.16
C PRO A 280 -21.77 21.17 2.20
N ASP A 281 -22.31 21.38 1.00
CA ASP A 281 -21.76 22.31 0.00
C ASP A 281 -22.00 23.78 0.38
N ASP A 282 -21.48 24.19 1.55
CA ASP A 282 -21.48 25.54 2.07
C ASP A 282 -20.03 26.02 2.27
N PRO A 283 -19.58 27.06 1.56
CA PRO A 283 -18.20 27.57 1.64
C PRO A 283 -17.77 27.95 3.06
N THR A 284 -18.68 28.48 3.88
CA THR A 284 -18.38 28.94 5.24
C THR A 284 -18.12 27.76 6.16
N LEU A 285 -18.95 26.72 6.05
CA LEU A 285 -18.80 25.49 6.84
C LEU A 285 -17.55 24.71 6.42
N ILE A 286 -17.32 24.57 5.11
CA ILE A 286 -16.10 23.94 4.57
C ILE A 286 -14.85 24.68 5.05
N LYS A 287 -14.83 26.02 4.93
CA LYS A 287 -13.70 26.85 5.40
C LYS A 287 -13.45 26.71 6.89
N GLY A 288 -14.51 26.73 7.70
CA GLY A 288 -14.41 26.52 9.15
C GLY A 288 -13.84 25.15 9.50
N CYS A 289 -14.28 24.10 8.81
CA CYS A 289 -13.79 22.74 9.01
C CYS A 289 -12.31 22.60 8.61
N ILE A 290 -11.91 23.12 7.44
CA ILE A 290 -10.50 23.11 7.00
C ILE A 290 -9.62 23.87 8.00
N THR A 291 -10.09 25.04 8.48
CA THR A 291 -9.33 25.85 9.45
C THR A 291 -9.11 25.10 10.76
N ALA A 292 -10.15 24.44 11.28
CA ALA A 292 -10.02 23.59 12.46
C ALA A 292 -9.06 22.41 12.21
N ALA A 293 -9.16 21.76 11.05
CA ALA A 293 -8.30 20.64 10.69
C ALA A 293 -6.82 21.05 10.55
N LEU A 294 -6.52 22.23 10.02
CA LEU A 294 -5.15 22.75 9.91
C LEU A 294 -4.48 23.02 11.28
N VAL A 295 -5.27 23.22 12.33
CA VAL A 295 -4.76 23.32 13.71
C VAL A 295 -4.46 21.92 14.27
N GLU A 296 -5.32 20.95 14.02
CA GLU A 296 -5.24 19.61 14.60
C GLU A 296 -4.36 18.62 13.83
N CYS A 297 -4.12 18.86 12.53
CA CYS A 297 -3.47 17.93 11.61
C CYS A 297 -2.26 18.58 10.91
N ASP A 298 -1.37 17.76 10.37
CA ASP A 298 -0.17 18.18 9.63
C ASP A 298 -0.43 18.43 8.14
N ALA A 299 -1.58 17.95 7.65
CA ALA A 299 -2.03 18.03 6.27
C ALA A 299 -3.55 17.95 6.21
N VAL A 300 -4.19 18.53 5.19
CA VAL A 300 -5.64 18.44 5.00
C VAL A 300 -5.99 18.05 3.57
N CYS A 301 -6.88 17.07 3.42
CA CYS A 301 -7.47 16.65 2.17
C CYS A 301 -8.98 16.91 2.19
N LEU A 302 -9.43 17.81 1.32
CA LEU A 302 -10.83 18.03 1.03
C LEU A 302 -11.28 17.03 -0.05
N LEU A 303 -12.16 16.09 0.29
CA LEU A 303 -12.65 15.07 -0.64
C LEU A 303 -13.91 15.60 -1.31
N ALA A 304 -13.74 16.30 -2.43
CA ALA A 304 -14.79 17.04 -3.10
C ALA A 304 -15.16 16.42 -4.46
N GLY A 305 -16.42 16.56 -4.87
CA GLY A 305 -16.91 16.13 -6.19
C GLY A 305 -16.13 16.72 -7.37
N SER A 306 -16.44 16.30 -8.60
CA SER A 306 -15.71 16.77 -9.78
C SER A 306 -15.88 18.28 -10.00
N SER A 307 -14.78 19.03 -9.92
CA SER A 307 -14.56 20.48 -10.18
C SER A 307 -15.00 20.99 -11.59
N ALA A 308 -15.84 20.25 -12.33
CA ALA A 308 -16.47 20.71 -13.57
C ALA A 308 -17.94 21.16 -13.36
N GLY A 309 -18.42 21.17 -12.12
CA GLY A 309 -19.79 21.47 -11.73
C GLY A 309 -20.08 22.96 -11.53
N ARG A 310 -21.37 23.28 -11.30
CA ARG A 310 -21.92 24.64 -11.17
C ARG A 310 -21.50 25.37 -9.89
N ASP A 311 -21.04 24.62 -8.89
CA ASP A 311 -20.81 25.05 -7.50
C ASP A 311 -19.41 24.60 -7.00
N ASP A 312 -18.34 24.99 -7.71
CA ASP A 312 -16.96 24.67 -7.32
C ASP A 312 -16.44 25.60 -6.21
N TYR A 313 -16.81 25.29 -4.97
CA TYR A 313 -16.34 26.02 -3.79
C TYR A 313 -14.94 25.60 -3.34
N GLY A 314 -14.48 24.41 -3.73
CA GLY A 314 -13.23 23.82 -3.25
C GLY A 314 -12.02 24.68 -3.57
N SER A 315 -11.82 25.05 -4.84
CA SER A 315 -10.66 25.87 -5.25
C SER A 315 -10.68 27.27 -4.64
N THR A 316 -11.88 27.83 -4.48
CA THR A 316 -12.07 29.18 -3.92
C THR A 316 -11.74 29.19 -2.43
N VAL A 317 -12.33 28.28 -1.65
CA VAL A 317 -12.09 28.17 -0.21
C VAL A 317 -10.63 27.82 0.08
N ILE A 318 -10.04 26.88 -0.68
CA ILE A 318 -8.63 26.52 -0.54
C ILE A 318 -7.72 27.72 -0.85
N GLY A 319 -8.01 28.47 -1.92
CA GLY A 319 -7.24 29.67 -2.29
C GLY A 319 -7.38 30.85 -1.31
N GLU A 320 -8.43 30.88 -0.49
CA GLU A 320 -8.56 31.87 0.60
C GLU A 320 -7.75 31.50 1.84
N LEU A 321 -7.45 30.21 2.03
CA LEU A 321 -6.74 29.68 3.21
C LEU A 321 -5.23 29.48 2.97
N GLY A 322 -4.77 29.73 1.75
CA GLY A 322 -3.38 29.56 1.38
C GLY A 322 -3.09 29.87 -0.08
N GLN A 323 -1.92 29.45 -0.53
CA GLN A 323 -1.48 29.61 -1.91
C GLN A 323 -1.96 28.44 -2.76
N LEU A 324 -2.83 28.72 -3.72
CA LEU A 324 -3.25 27.77 -4.76
C LEU A 324 -2.11 27.61 -5.79
N LEU A 325 -1.55 26.40 -5.89
CA LEU A 325 -0.42 26.11 -6.79
C LEU A 325 -0.87 25.46 -8.09
N VAL A 326 -1.79 24.51 -7.98
CA VAL A 326 -2.31 23.75 -9.10
C VAL A 326 -3.82 23.63 -8.95
N HIS A 327 -4.54 23.97 -10.02
CA HIS A 327 -5.95 23.67 -10.19
C HIS A 327 -6.08 22.87 -11.48
N GLY A 328 -6.06 21.56 -11.29
CA GLY A 328 -6.16 20.55 -12.32
C GLY A 328 -4.84 20.18 -13.00
N VAL A 329 -4.76 18.91 -13.40
CA VAL A 329 -3.56 18.28 -13.98
C VAL A 329 -3.90 17.50 -15.23
N ALA A 330 -2.90 17.26 -16.08
CA ALA A 330 -3.01 16.48 -17.30
C ALA A 330 -3.03 14.96 -17.01
N ALA A 331 -3.92 14.53 -16.10
CA ALA A 331 -4.09 13.13 -15.70
C ALA A 331 -5.52 12.63 -15.95
N LYS A 332 -5.63 11.35 -16.32
CA LYS A 332 -6.90 10.65 -16.44
C LYS A 332 -6.82 9.27 -15.79
N PRO A 333 -7.62 8.99 -14.74
CA PRO A 333 -8.47 9.92 -13.99
C PRO A 333 -7.65 10.86 -13.09
N GLY A 334 -8.30 11.85 -12.46
CA GLY A 334 -7.63 12.77 -11.52
C GLY A 334 -7.52 14.23 -11.98
N LYS A 335 -7.94 14.56 -13.21
CA LYS A 335 -7.89 15.92 -13.78
C LYS A 335 -8.24 17.06 -12.81
N PRO A 336 -9.30 17.02 -11.97
CA PRO A 336 -9.70 18.18 -11.16
C PRO A 336 -8.98 18.32 -9.80
N VAL A 337 -7.81 17.72 -9.61
CA VAL A 337 -7.05 17.87 -8.34
C VAL A 337 -6.72 19.33 -8.05
N ILE A 338 -6.75 19.71 -6.77
CA ILE A 338 -6.26 21.00 -6.29
C ILE A 338 -5.04 20.73 -5.40
N LEU A 339 -3.92 21.38 -5.69
CA LEU A 339 -2.74 21.37 -4.82
C LEU A 339 -2.49 22.79 -4.31
N ALA A 340 -2.39 22.94 -3.00
CA ALA A 340 -2.17 24.21 -2.34
C ALA A 340 -1.34 24.03 -1.07
N VAL A 341 -0.77 25.14 -0.61
CA VAL A 341 -0.07 25.23 0.67
C VAL A 341 -0.82 26.25 1.52
N ALA A 342 -1.29 25.84 2.69
CA ALA A 342 -1.94 26.72 3.65
C ALA A 342 -0.98 27.84 4.11
N SER A 343 -1.50 28.94 4.62
CA SER A 343 -0.67 30.03 5.16
C SER A 343 0.28 29.59 6.29
N SER A 344 0.02 28.44 6.92
CA SER A 344 0.90 27.80 7.91
C SER A 344 2.03 26.95 7.32
N GLY A 345 2.15 26.85 5.98
CA GLY A 345 3.10 25.97 5.30
C GLY A 345 2.60 24.53 5.12
N LYS A 346 1.45 24.16 5.70
CA LYS A 346 0.90 22.80 5.63
C LYS A 346 0.24 22.49 4.28
N PRO A 347 0.35 21.26 3.75
CA PRO A 347 -0.31 20.85 2.52
C PRO A 347 -1.84 20.87 2.65
N LEU A 348 -2.50 21.44 1.65
CA LEU A 348 -3.95 21.48 1.50
C LEU A 348 -4.32 20.97 0.09
N ILE A 349 -4.97 19.80 0.03
CA ILE A 349 -5.25 19.10 -1.22
C ILE A 349 -6.76 18.98 -1.44
N GLY A 350 -7.25 19.39 -2.61
CA GLY A 350 -8.58 19.03 -3.09
C GLY A 350 -8.51 17.72 -3.88
N VAL A 351 -9.02 16.65 -3.29
CA VAL A 351 -9.03 15.31 -3.87
C VAL A 351 -10.36 15.07 -4.59
N PRO A 352 -10.35 14.62 -5.87
CA PRO A 352 -11.59 14.36 -6.60
C PRO A 352 -12.44 13.23 -5.99
N GLY A 353 -13.76 13.40 -6.00
CA GLY A 353 -14.72 12.52 -5.31
C GLY A 353 -14.99 11.17 -5.98
N TYR A 354 -14.41 10.93 -7.15
CA TYR A 354 -14.44 9.61 -7.77
C TYR A 354 -13.32 8.72 -7.23
N PRO A 355 -13.58 7.46 -6.83
CA PRO A 355 -12.62 6.59 -6.16
C PRO A 355 -11.32 6.37 -6.94
N VAL A 356 -11.41 6.09 -8.25
CA VAL A 356 -10.21 5.84 -9.07
C VAL A 356 -9.39 7.13 -9.19
N SER A 357 -10.05 8.29 -9.28
CA SER A 357 -9.38 9.58 -9.25
C SER A 357 -8.69 9.82 -7.91
N ALA A 358 -9.40 9.62 -6.79
CA ALA A 358 -8.86 9.81 -5.44
C ALA A 358 -7.62 8.95 -5.20
N ALA A 359 -7.70 7.65 -5.53
CA ALA A 359 -6.56 6.74 -5.39
C ALA A 359 -5.38 7.12 -6.30
N THR A 360 -5.66 7.57 -7.54
CA THR A 360 -4.61 8.02 -8.47
C THR A 360 -3.92 9.27 -7.94
N ILE A 361 -4.68 10.26 -7.46
CA ILE A 361 -4.15 11.50 -6.88
C ILE A 361 -3.36 11.23 -5.59
N ALA A 362 -3.85 10.35 -4.74
CA ALA A 362 -3.15 9.96 -3.53
C ALA A 362 -1.77 9.37 -3.86
N ASP A 363 -1.73 8.45 -4.83
CA ASP A 363 -0.49 7.82 -5.24
C ASP A 363 0.47 8.80 -5.95
N LEU A 364 -0.05 9.75 -6.74
CA LEU A 364 0.77 10.73 -7.46
C LEU A 364 1.33 11.85 -6.58
N TYR A 365 0.57 12.28 -5.57
CA TYR A 365 0.91 13.50 -4.81
C TYR A 365 1.01 13.29 -3.30
N LEU A 366 0.23 12.41 -2.68
CA LEU A 366 0.33 12.16 -1.24
C LEU A 366 1.49 11.21 -0.93
N ALA A 367 1.65 10.12 -1.69
CA ALA A 367 2.74 9.16 -1.45
C ALA A 367 4.14 9.79 -1.48
N PRO A 368 4.50 10.64 -2.48
CA PRO A 368 5.84 11.23 -2.53
C PRO A 368 6.09 12.23 -1.41
N ILE A 369 5.11 13.07 -1.04
CA ILE A 369 5.29 14.05 0.03
C ILE A 369 5.37 13.36 1.41
N ILE A 370 4.65 12.27 1.62
CA ILE A 370 4.73 11.49 2.87
C ILE A 370 6.08 10.78 2.97
N ALA A 371 6.59 10.23 1.87
CA ALA A 371 7.92 9.62 1.84
C ALA A 371 9.00 10.66 2.22
N ALA A 372 8.98 11.83 1.59
CA ALA A 372 9.88 12.93 1.90
C ALA A 372 9.72 13.44 3.34
N LYS A 373 8.48 13.58 3.84
CA LYS A 373 8.19 13.95 5.24
C LYS A 373 8.69 12.94 6.26
N ASN A 374 8.81 11.68 5.86
CA ASN A 374 9.38 10.61 6.66
C ASN A 374 10.89 10.44 6.42
N GLY A 375 11.58 11.45 5.86
CA GLY A 375 13.04 11.42 5.62
C GLY A 375 13.49 10.42 4.57
N ARG A 376 12.57 9.89 3.75
CA ARG A 376 12.88 8.93 2.68
C ARG A 376 13.03 9.67 1.37
N ALA A 377 13.80 9.09 0.45
CA ALA A 377 13.74 9.50 -0.93
C ALA A 377 12.26 9.45 -1.40
N PRO A 378 11.79 10.42 -2.19
CA PRO A 378 10.44 10.40 -2.69
C PRO A 378 10.18 9.07 -3.39
N HIS A 379 9.01 8.46 -3.16
CA HIS A 379 8.53 7.32 -3.93
C HIS A 379 8.33 7.77 -5.39
N THR A 380 9.42 7.81 -6.13
CA THR A 380 9.42 8.06 -7.56
C THR A 380 8.92 6.80 -8.26
N SER A 381 8.50 6.94 -9.52
CA SER A 381 8.06 5.80 -10.34
C SER A 381 9.11 4.67 -10.42
N SER A 382 10.39 4.94 -10.12
CA SER A 382 11.46 3.95 -10.07
C SER A 382 11.44 3.02 -8.84
N ASP A 383 10.78 3.39 -7.74
CA ASP A 383 10.63 2.50 -6.57
C ASP A 383 9.47 1.52 -6.72
N LYS A 384 8.58 1.80 -7.67
CA LYS A 384 7.46 0.92 -7.97
C LYS A 384 7.98 -0.31 -8.68
N LYS A 385 7.59 -1.48 -8.17
CA LYS A 385 7.87 -2.75 -8.85
C LYS A 385 7.20 -2.69 -10.22
N VAL A 386 8.00 -2.60 -11.27
CA VAL A 386 7.53 -2.63 -12.65
C VAL A 386 7.85 -3.97 -13.29
N ALA A 387 6.96 -4.44 -14.17
CA ALA A 387 7.24 -5.60 -15.00
C ALA A 387 6.75 -5.38 -16.43
N PRO A 388 7.49 -5.89 -17.44
CA PRO A 388 7.01 -5.91 -18.81
C PRO A 388 5.83 -6.90 -18.93
N ALA A 389 4.77 -6.49 -19.60
CA ALA A 389 3.65 -7.35 -19.95
C ALA A 389 3.20 -7.13 -21.39
N ARG A 390 2.75 -8.19 -22.04
CA ARG A 390 2.10 -8.12 -23.35
C ARG A 390 0.68 -7.61 -23.17
N PHE A 391 0.32 -6.54 -23.84
CA PHE A 391 -1.01 -5.95 -23.69
C PHE A 391 -2.03 -6.69 -24.56
N GLY A 392 -3.05 -7.29 -23.96
CA GLY A 392 -3.93 -8.27 -24.62
C GLY A 392 -5.05 -7.69 -25.48
N ARG A 393 -5.13 -6.38 -25.71
CA ARG A 393 -6.11 -5.78 -26.64
C ARG A 393 -5.76 -4.34 -26.97
N ARG A 394 -6.27 -3.85 -28.09
CA ARG A 394 -6.19 -2.42 -28.40
C ARG A 394 -6.91 -1.59 -27.33
N LEU A 395 -6.28 -0.49 -26.94
CA LEU A 395 -6.78 0.51 -26.01
C LEU A 395 -6.61 1.87 -26.65
N GLU A 396 -7.68 2.63 -26.78
CA GLU A 396 -7.63 4.00 -27.30
C GLU A 396 -7.49 5.00 -26.16
N SER A 397 -6.69 6.04 -26.32
CA SER A 397 -6.55 7.15 -25.38
C SER A 397 -6.75 8.48 -26.09
N SER A 398 -7.19 9.50 -25.35
CA SER A 398 -7.42 10.85 -25.88
C SER A 398 -6.13 11.60 -26.19
N GLY A 399 -4.95 11.09 -25.82
CA GLY A 399 -3.63 11.66 -26.14
C GLY A 399 -3.25 12.96 -25.43
N GLY A 400 -4.21 13.78 -25.01
CA GLY A 400 -3.93 15.07 -24.36
C GLY A 400 -3.48 15.00 -22.89
N VAL A 401 -3.47 13.82 -22.28
CA VAL A 401 -3.22 13.60 -20.84
C VAL A 401 -2.53 12.26 -20.61
N ASP A 402 -1.84 12.11 -19.49
CA ASP A 402 -1.38 10.82 -19.00
C ASP A 402 -2.59 10.00 -18.52
N GLU A 403 -2.84 8.85 -19.13
CA GLU A 403 -3.94 7.97 -18.75
C GLU A 403 -3.45 6.78 -17.91
N PHE A 404 -3.92 6.70 -16.67
CA PHE A 404 -3.60 5.65 -15.71
C PHE A 404 -4.66 4.54 -15.80
N VAL A 405 -4.30 3.44 -16.46
CA VAL A 405 -5.22 2.35 -16.79
C VAL A 405 -4.97 1.15 -15.87
N GLN A 406 -6.00 0.80 -15.10
CA GLN A 406 -5.99 -0.38 -14.25
C GLN A 406 -6.02 -1.66 -15.08
N VAL A 407 -5.19 -2.65 -14.73
CA VAL A 407 -5.08 -3.93 -15.47
C VAL A 407 -5.17 -5.15 -14.55
N ARG A 408 -5.68 -6.25 -15.10
CA ARG A 408 -5.45 -7.60 -14.59
C ARG A 408 -4.23 -8.19 -15.25
N LEU A 409 -3.46 -8.97 -14.50
CA LEU A 409 -2.25 -9.62 -14.98
C LEU A 409 -2.38 -11.13 -14.87
N GLY A 410 -1.63 -11.84 -15.68
CA GLY A 410 -1.44 -13.29 -15.52
C GLY A 410 -0.65 -13.90 -16.68
N PRO A 411 0.04 -15.02 -16.44
CA PRO A 411 0.78 -15.73 -17.47
C PRO A 411 -0.16 -16.32 -18.52
N VAL A 412 0.17 -16.08 -19.79
CA VAL A 412 -0.46 -16.72 -20.94
C VAL A 412 0.67 -17.20 -21.84
N ASN A 413 0.73 -18.51 -22.11
CA ASN A 413 1.81 -19.15 -22.87
C ASN A 413 3.23 -18.76 -22.37
N GLY A 414 3.41 -18.66 -21.05
CA GLY A 414 4.70 -18.30 -20.43
C GLY A 414 5.05 -16.81 -20.44
N THR A 415 4.21 -15.95 -21.00
CA THR A 415 4.40 -14.48 -20.99
C THR A 415 3.35 -13.80 -20.12
N LEU A 416 3.76 -12.84 -19.29
CA LEU A 416 2.83 -12.03 -18.51
C LEU A 416 1.97 -11.18 -19.46
N THR A 417 0.66 -11.33 -19.37
CA THR A 417 -0.31 -10.60 -20.21
C THR A 417 -1.11 -9.63 -19.35
N ALA A 418 -1.31 -8.42 -19.86
CA ALA A 418 -2.11 -7.37 -19.22
C ALA A 418 -3.45 -7.19 -19.96
N LEU A 419 -4.55 -7.27 -19.21
CA LEU A 419 -5.90 -6.96 -19.71
C LEU A 419 -6.46 -5.73 -18.99
N PRO A 420 -6.88 -4.67 -19.72
CA PRO A 420 -7.42 -3.48 -19.10
C PRO A 420 -8.78 -3.75 -18.45
N LEU A 421 -8.97 -3.18 -17.26
CA LEU A 421 -10.23 -3.14 -16.54
C LEU A 421 -11.12 -1.98 -17.05
N SER A 422 -12.37 -1.94 -16.57
CA SER A 422 -13.34 -0.90 -16.93
C SER A 422 -12.84 0.51 -16.58
N ARG A 423 -12.93 1.46 -17.53
CA ARG A 423 -12.27 2.78 -17.50
C ARG A 423 -13.06 3.94 -16.86
N GLY A 424 -14.06 3.65 -16.03
CA GLY A 424 -14.84 4.71 -15.37
C GLY A 424 -14.18 5.14 -14.05
N ALA A 425 -14.03 6.46 -13.83
CA ALA A 425 -13.45 6.99 -12.59
C ALA A 425 -14.25 6.59 -11.33
N GLY A 426 -15.55 6.34 -11.48
CA GLY A 426 -16.45 5.84 -10.43
C GLY A 426 -16.41 4.33 -10.19
N VAL A 427 -15.64 3.56 -10.97
CA VAL A 427 -15.68 2.09 -10.93
C VAL A 427 -14.73 1.58 -9.85
N ILE A 428 -15.15 1.65 -8.57
CA ILE A 428 -14.34 1.21 -7.42
C ILE A 428 -13.85 -0.24 -7.55
N SER A 429 -14.63 -1.12 -8.18
CA SER A 429 -14.25 -2.53 -8.41
C SER A 429 -13.02 -2.67 -9.29
N SER A 430 -12.69 -1.68 -10.12
CA SER A 430 -11.46 -1.67 -10.93
C SER A 430 -10.23 -1.55 -10.03
N LEU A 431 -10.25 -0.70 -9.00
CA LEU A 431 -9.17 -0.58 -8.03
C LEU A 431 -9.01 -1.87 -7.23
N ALA A 432 -10.12 -2.40 -6.70
CA ALA A 432 -10.08 -3.59 -5.84
C ALA A 432 -9.58 -4.84 -6.56
N ARG A 433 -9.82 -4.93 -7.88
CA ARG A 433 -9.44 -6.08 -8.70
C ARG A 433 -8.09 -5.91 -9.41
N ALA A 434 -7.57 -4.69 -9.54
CA ALA A 434 -6.33 -4.44 -10.26
C ALA A 434 -5.14 -5.22 -9.68
N ASP A 435 -4.32 -5.77 -10.57
CA ASP A 435 -3.02 -6.35 -10.23
C ASP A 435 -1.88 -5.35 -10.47
N GLY A 436 -2.17 -4.26 -11.19
CA GLY A 436 -1.28 -3.16 -11.48
C GLY A 436 -1.95 -2.12 -12.36
N ARG A 437 -1.18 -1.13 -12.80
CA ARG A 437 -1.62 -0.12 -13.76
C ARG A 437 -0.59 0.12 -14.86
N VAL A 438 -1.09 0.52 -16.02
CA VAL A 438 -0.30 0.97 -17.16
C VAL A 438 -0.51 2.47 -17.33
N ILE A 439 0.57 3.19 -17.62
CA ILE A 439 0.51 4.61 -17.96
C ILE A 439 0.54 4.71 -19.48
N VAL A 440 -0.49 5.31 -20.07
CA VAL A 440 -0.46 5.77 -21.47
C VAL A 440 0.03 7.22 -21.44
N PRO A 441 1.26 7.50 -21.87
CA PRO A 441 1.81 8.85 -21.77
C PRO A 441 1.04 9.84 -22.64
N ARG A 442 1.00 11.10 -22.18
CA ARG A 442 0.55 12.23 -22.99
C ARG A 442 1.29 12.23 -24.34
N GLY A 443 0.55 12.48 -25.40
CA GLY A 443 0.98 12.39 -26.79
C GLY A 443 0.68 11.04 -27.45
N GLN A 444 0.37 9.99 -26.68
CA GLN A 444 0.00 8.68 -27.24
C GLN A 444 -1.52 8.51 -27.31
N THR A 445 -2.01 8.04 -28.46
CA THR A 445 -3.44 7.83 -28.70
C THR A 445 -3.94 6.45 -28.29
N GLY A 446 -3.10 5.66 -27.61
CA GLY A 446 -3.47 4.31 -27.20
C GLY A 446 -2.31 3.33 -27.10
N ILE A 447 -2.68 2.06 -26.88
CA ILE A 447 -1.79 0.90 -26.87
C ILE A 447 -2.36 -0.13 -27.84
N GLU A 448 -1.52 -0.69 -28.71
CA GLU A 448 -1.92 -1.71 -29.66
C GLU A 448 -1.94 -3.12 -29.04
N ALA A 449 -2.79 -4.01 -29.57
CA ALA A 449 -2.83 -5.39 -29.11
C ALA A 449 -1.48 -6.09 -29.37
N GLY A 450 -0.96 -6.79 -28.37
CA GLY A 450 0.33 -7.47 -28.41
C GLY A 450 1.54 -6.57 -28.13
N GLN A 451 1.36 -5.26 -27.99
CA GLN A 451 2.44 -4.34 -27.61
C GLN A 451 2.96 -4.70 -26.20
N THR A 452 4.28 -4.68 -26.01
CA THR A 452 4.86 -4.81 -24.67
C THR A 452 4.83 -3.47 -23.97
N VAL A 453 4.31 -3.43 -22.75
CA VAL A 453 4.19 -2.23 -21.92
C VAL A 453 4.79 -2.48 -20.54
N GLN A 454 5.24 -1.41 -19.89
CA GLN A 454 5.63 -1.48 -18.48
C GLN A 454 4.38 -1.35 -17.61
N VAL A 455 4.23 -2.26 -16.66
CA VAL A 455 3.12 -2.27 -15.71
C VAL A 455 3.66 -1.99 -14.32
N GLU A 456 3.14 -0.96 -13.65
CA GLU A 456 3.37 -0.74 -12.23
C GLU A 456 2.53 -1.74 -11.44
N LEU A 457 3.18 -2.61 -10.67
CA LEU A 457 2.55 -3.74 -10.00
C LEU A 457 1.97 -3.33 -8.63
N TYR A 458 0.77 -3.82 -8.34
CA TYR A 458 0.16 -3.76 -7.00
C TYR A 458 0.33 -5.06 -6.21
N ARG A 459 0.85 -6.10 -6.86
CA ARG A 459 1.09 -7.43 -6.30
C ARG A 459 2.48 -7.91 -6.62
N GLU A 460 3.00 -8.81 -5.79
CA GLU A 460 4.27 -9.48 -6.06
C GLU A 460 4.21 -10.32 -7.35
N LEU A 461 5.27 -10.26 -8.15
CA LEU A 461 5.37 -10.98 -9.42
C LEU A 461 5.20 -12.50 -9.24
N SER A 462 5.66 -13.04 -8.11
CA SER A 462 5.52 -14.46 -7.76
C SER A 462 4.06 -14.89 -7.56
N ALA A 463 3.18 -13.99 -7.12
CA ALA A 463 1.75 -14.25 -7.01
C ALA A 463 1.09 -14.22 -8.40
N LEU A 464 1.52 -13.29 -9.25
CA LEU A 464 1.01 -13.15 -10.63
C LEU A 464 1.35 -14.37 -11.48
N GLY A 465 2.53 -14.97 -11.32
CA GLY A 465 2.91 -16.20 -12.02
C GLY A 465 2.04 -17.43 -11.71
N ARG A 466 1.15 -17.34 -10.71
CA ARG A 466 0.21 -18.39 -10.30
C ARG A 466 -1.26 -17.99 -10.51
N GLN A 467 -1.50 -16.89 -11.22
CA GLN A 467 -2.82 -16.49 -11.68
C GLN A 467 -3.15 -17.18 -13.01
N ILE A 468 -4.41 -17.57 -13.18
CA ILE A 468 -4.98 -17.97 -14.46
C ILE A 468 -5.78 -16.78 -14.97
N LEU A 469 -5.36 -16.19 -16.10
CA LEU A 469 -6.00 -15.03 -16.69
C LEU A 469 -7.16 -15.46 -17.59
N LEU A 470 -8.36 -14.93 -17.31
CA LEU A 470 -9.59 -15.19 -18.05
C LEU A 470 -10.10 -13.89 -18.67
N GLY A 471 -10.31 -13.89 -19.98
CA GLY A 471 -10.81 -12.74 -20.73
C GLY A 471 -12.15 -13.07 -21.37
N GLY A 472 -13.25 -12.46 -20.91
CA GLY A 472 -14.56 -12.82 -21.43
C GLY A 472 -15.72 -12.06 -20.81
N SER A 473 -16.93 -12.62 -20.85
CA SER A 473 -18.08 -12.04 -20.16
C SER A 473 -17.92 -12.12 -18.65
N HIS A 474 -18.50 -11.15 -17.93
CA HIS A 474 -18.55 -11.24 -16.49
C HIS A 474 -19.51 -12.36 -16.09
N ASP A 475 -19.00 -13.37 -15.40
CA ASP A 475 -19.77 -14.49 -14.85
C ASP A 475 -19.43 -14.65 -13.37
N LEU A 476 -20.45 -14.51 -12.51
CA LEU A 476 -20.31 -14.61 -11.06
C LEU A 476 -19.86 -16.01 -10.61
N THR A 477 -20.10 -17.05 -11.41
CA THR A 477 -19.64 -18.40 -11.10
C THR A 477 -18.11 -18.51 -11.12
N LEU A 478 -17.41 -17.69 -11.92
CA LEU A 478 -15.95 -17.65 -11.94
C LEU A 478 -15.38 -17.18 -10.60
N ASP A 479 -16.06 -16.25 -9.92
CA ASP A 479 -15.64 -15.79 -8.59
C ASP A 479 -15.80 -16.91 -7.53
N VAL A 480 -16.85 -17.73 -7.64
CA VAL A 480 -17.06 -18.91 -6.78
C VAL A 480 -16.02 -19.99 -7.06
N ILE A 481 -15.74 -20.26 -8.34
CA ILE A 481 -14.69 -21.21 -8.76
C ILE A 481 -13.32 -20.75 -8.26
N ASN A 482 -13.02 -19.45 -8.33
CA ASN A 482 -11.79 -18.87 -7.80
C ASN A 482 -11.66 -19.19 -6.30
N GLY A 483 -12.73 -18.99 -5.52
CA GLY A 483 -12.76 -19.35 -4.10
C GLY A 483 -12.48 -20.84 -3.84
N HIS A 484 -13.03 -21.74 -4.66
CA HIS A 484 -12.75 -23.17 -4.57
C HIS A 484 -11.32 -23.52 -4.99
N LEU A 485 -10.79 -22.90 -6.05
CA LEU A 485 -9.41 -23.09 -6.51
C LEU A 485 -8.43 -22.68 -5.40
N MET A 486 -8.61 -21.49 -4.83
CA MET A 486 -7.76 -20.99 -3.75
C MET A 486 -7.75 -21.92 -2.54
N ARG A 487 -8.90 -22.52 -2.17
CA ARG A 487 -8.97 -23.47 -1.06
C ARG A 487 -8.33 -24.81 -1.36
N ARG A 488 -8.46 -25.31 -2.59
CA ARG A 488 -7.97 -26.65 -2.97
C ARG A 488 -6.52 -26.68 -3.42
N ARG A 489 -6.03 -25.60 -4.03
CA ARG A 489 -4.66 -25.48 -4.55
C ARG A 489 -4.09 -24.07 -4.30
N PRO A 490 -3.83 -23.69 -3.04
CA PRO A 490 -3.02 -22.51 -2.78
C PRO A 490 -1.66 -22.61 -3.48
N PRO A 491 -1.11 -21.52 -4.03
CA PRO A 491 -1.64 -20.16 -4.05
C PRO A 491 -2.27 -19.78 -5.41
N TYR A 492 -2.82 -20.74 -6.17
CA TYR A 492 -3.40 -20.46 -7.49
C TYR A 492 -4.71 -19.67 -7.38
N THR A 493 -4.86 -18.68 -8.26
CA THR A 493 -6.03 -17.79 -8.30
C THR A 493 -6.52 -17.60 -9.73
N LEU A 494 -7.78 -17.24 -9.91
CA LEU A 494 -8.35 -16.81 -11.19
C LEU A 494 -8.37 -15.28 -11.26
N ALA A 495 -7.96 -14.76 -12.41
CA ALA A 495 -8.03 -13.35 -12.74
C ALA A 495 -8.94 -13.10 -13.93
N SER A 496 -10.19 -12.70 -13.68
CA SER A 496 -11.13 -12.35 -14.75
C SER A 496 -11.06 -10.86 -15.11
N ALA A 497 -10.96 -10.55 -16.40
CA ALA A 497 -11.20 -9.22 -16.94
C ALA A 497 -12.45 -9.26 -17.86
N PRO A 498 -13.50 -8.46 -17.57
CA PRO A 498 -14.71 -8.45 -18.38
C PRO A 498 -14.45 -7.75 -19.72
N LEU A 499 -14.33 -8.54 -20.78
CA LEU A 499 -14.16 -8.12 -22.17
C LEU A 499 -15.47 -8.18 -22.97
N GLY A 500 -16.51 -8.82 -22.42
CA GLY A 500 -17.74 -9.17 -23.13
C GLY A 500 -17.56 -10.37 -24.07
N SER A 501 -18.66 -10.95 -24.55
CA SER A 501 -18.62 -12.23 -25.30
C SER A 501 -17.79 -12.16 -26.57
N LEU A 502 -17.96 -11.11 -27.39
CA LEU A 502 -17.18 -10.93 -28.62
C LEU A 502 -15.70 -10.64 -28.33
N GLY A 503 -15.43 -9.85 -27.27
CA GLY A 503 -14.07 -9.55 -26.84
C GLY A 503 -13.32 -10.79 -26.35
N GLY A 504 -14.01 -11.69 -25.65
CA GLY A 504 -13.46 -12.99 -25.22
C GLY A 504 -13.13 -13.89 -26.41
N LEU A 505 -14.04 -14.06 -27.37
CA LEU A 505 -13.78 -14.84 -28.59
C LEU A 505 -12.59 -14.29 -29.38
N MET A 506 -12.47 -12.97 -29.46
CA MET A 506 -11.34 -12.29 -30.10
C MET A 506 -10.01 -12.51 -29.35
N ALA A 507 -10.02 -12.48 -28.01
CA ALA A 507 -8.84 -12.76 -27.18
C ALA A 507 -8.39 -14.23 -27.32
N LEU A 508 -9.34 -15.17 -27.35
CA LEU A 508 -9.07 -16.59 -27.58
C LEU A 508 -8.42 -16.81 -28.95
N LYS A 509 -8.96 -16.19 -30.01
CA LYS A 509 -8.39 -16.26 -31.36
C LYS A 509 -6.95 -15.74 -31.44
N ARG A 510 -6.56 -14.80 -30.58
CA ARG A 510 -5.20 -14.22 -30.52
C ARG A 510 -4.28 -14.89 -29.48
N GLY A 511 -4.78 -15.87 -28.73
CA GLY A 511 -4.03 -16.56 -27.68
C GLY A 511 -3.65 -15.65 -26.51
N GLU A 512 -4.53 -14.71 -26.15
CA GLU A 512 -4.30 -13.67 -25.12
C GLU A 512 -5.01 -13.96 -23.79
N ALA A 513 -5.91 -14.95 -23.77
CA ALA A 513 -6.57 -15.45 -22.57
C ALA A 513 -7.14 -16.86 -22.85
N LEU A 514 -7.40 -17.62 -21.77
CA LEU A 514 -8.20 -18.85 -21.83
C LEU A 514 -9.70 -18.54 -21.94
#